data_AF-A0A3C1V998-F1
#
_entry.id   AF-A0A3C1V998-F1
#
_cell.length_a   1.000
_cell.length_b   1.000
_cell.length_c   1.000
_cell.angle_alpha   90.00
_cell.angle_beta   90.00
_cell.angle_gamma   90.00
#
_symmetry.space_group_name_H-M   'P 1'
#
loop_
_entity.id
_entity.type
_entity.pdbx_description
1 polymer ?
#
loop_
_entity_poly.entity_id
_entity_poly.type
_entity_poly.pdbx_seq_one_letter_code
_entity_poly.pdbx_strand_id
1 'polypeptide(L)'
;MKLPSSNQITILVLLICSLAFYIFIFRPFNAALHNTASATDAKQGSSLLHFVLSKVNIDVKSVWDTNRPPAYVQAFRNKARLDFFGIKNSDRQEQIFDAVRDWQTTNRNMATLCVRFYESEKPRGKFGQHIETLLREEFIVLSNNQFGVILNEAEKKN
;
A
#
# COMPACT_ATOMS: atom_id res chain seq x y z
N MET A 1 31.52 38.16 -28.26
CA MET A 1 30.22 37.59 -27.80
C MET A 1 29.33 38.75 -27.34
N LYS A 2 28.11 38.90 -27.88
CA LYS A 2 27.14 39.93 -27.44
C LYS A 2 26.48 39.45 -26.14
N LEU A 3 26.46 40.30 -25.11
CA LEU A 3 25.75 40.00 -23.87
C LEU A 3 24.23 39.96 -24.14
N PRO A 4 23.50 39.01 -23.54
CA PRO A 4 22.05 38.94 -23.66
C PRO A 4 21.41 40.20 -23.08
N SER A 5 20.33 40.66 -23.71
CA SER A 5 19.61 41.84 -23.22
C SER A 5 18.88 41.54 -21.91
N SER A 6 18.63 42.56 -21.09
CA SER A 6 17.94 42.43 -19.80
C SER A 6 16.61 41.64 -19.89
N ASN A 7 15.90 41.78 -21.01
CA ASN A 7 14.66 41.05 -21.26
C ASN A 7 14.90 39.55 -21.46
N GLN A 8 15.98 39.16 -22.13
CA GLN A 8 16.35 37.75 -22.32
C GLN A 8 16.72 37.08 -20.99
N ILE A 9 17.43 37.79 -20.11
CA ILE A 9 17.77 37.29 -18.77
C ILE A 9 16.50 37.11 -17.93
N THR A 10 15.60 38.08 -17.95
CA THR A 10 14.32 38.03 -17.21
C THR A 10 13.46 36.84 -17.65
N ILE A 11 13.35 36.61 -18.97
CA ILE A 11 12.61 35.47 -19.52
C ILE A 11 13.24 34.14 -19.10
N LEU A 12 14.58 34.05 -19.12
CA LEU A 12 15.29 32.84 -18.71
C LEU A 12 15.05 32.52 -17.23
N VAL A 13 15.11 33.53 -16.36
CA VAL A 13 14.83 33.37 -14.92
C VAL A 13 13.39 32.92 -14.70
N LEU A 14 12.41 33.52 -15.39
CA LEU A 14 11.00 33.11 -15.31
C LEU A 14 10.80 31.65 -15.73
N LEU A 15 11.49 31.19 -16.79
CA LEU A 15 11.42 29.79 -17.24
C LEU A 15 12.02 28.83 -16.21
N ILE A 16 13.18 29.17 -15.63
CA ILE A 16 13.82 28.36 -14.59
C ILE A 16 12.94 28.29 -13.34
N CYS A 17 12.39 29.42 -12.89
CA CYS A 17 11.47 29.46 -11.74
C CYS A 17 10.19 28.65 -12.00
N SER A 18 9.62 28.74 -13.21
CA SER A 18 8.43 27.97 -13.59
C SER A 18 8.72 26.46 -13.64
N LEU A 19 9.88 26.08 -14.18
CA LEU A 19 10.32 24.68 -14.22
C LEU A 19 10.56 24.13 -12.81
N ALA A 20 11.22 24.90 -11.94
CA ALA A 20 11.43 24.53 -10.56
C ALA A 20 10.08 24.37 -9.82
N PHE A 21 9.16 25.32 -9.98
CA PHE A 21 7.80 25.22 -9.42
C PHE A 21 7.08 23.95 -9.90
N TYR A 22 7.16 23.65 -11.18
CA TYR A 22 6.55 22.43 -11.73
C TYR A 22 7.13 21.16 -11.11
N ILE A 23 8.46 21.05 -11.01
CA ILE A 23 9.14 19.85 -10.51
C ILE A 23 8.94 19.67 -9.01
N PHE A 24 9.09 20.73 -8.23
CA PHE A 24 9.13 20.63 -6.77
C PHE A 24 7.77 20.79 -6.09
N ILE A 25 6.79 21.41 -6.75
CA ILE A 25 5.47 21.66 -6.15
C ILE A 25 4.39 20.91 -6.93
N PHE A 26 4.24 21.21 -8.23
CA PHE A 26 3.12 20.68 -9.00
C PHE A 26 3.19 19.16 -9.18
N ARG A 27 4.35 18.63 -9.57
CA ARG A 27 4.53 17.19 -9.81
C ARG A 27 4.26 16.32 -8.57
N PRO A 28 4.83 16.59 -7.38
CA PRO A 28 4.53 15.78 -6.20
C PRO A 28 3.07 15.95 -5.73
N PHE A 29 2.51 17.16 -5.79
CA PHE A 29 1.12 17.38 -5.45
C PHE A 29 0.15 16.62 -6.38
N ASN A 30 0.41 16.66 -7.69
CA ASN A 30 -0.40 15.93 -8.66
C ASN A 30 -0.25 14.41 -8.47
N ALA A 31 0.97 13.92 -8.24
CA ALA A 31 1.20 12.51 -7.93
C ALA A 31 0.46 12.06 -6.66
N ALA A 32 0.41 12.91 -5.62
CA ALA A 32 -0.36 12.63 -4.42
C ALA A 32 -1.86 12.55 -4.71
N LEU A 33 -2.43 13.54 -5.42
CA LEU A 33 -3.84 13.55 -5.81
C LEU A 33 -4.24 12.34 -6.66
N HIS A 34 -3.38 11.91 -7.57
CA HIS A 34 -3.64 10.73 -8.40
C HIS A 34 -3.57 9.41 -7.63
N ASN A 35 -2.94 9.37 -6.45
CA ASN A 35 -2.86 8.18 -5.61
C ASN A 35 -3.89 8.15 -4.47
N THR A 36 -4.54 9.28 -4.17
CA THR A 36 -5.61 9.35 -3.16
C THR A 36 -6.81 8.49 -3.57
N ALA A 37 -7.29 7.66 -2.65
CA ALA A 37 -8.49 6.87 -2.83
C ALA A 37 -9.72 7.75 -3.08
N SER A 38 -10.54 7.38 -4.07
CA SER A 38 -11.92 7.88 -4.17
C SER A 38 -12.82 7.23 -3.11
N ALA A 39 -14.02 7.76 -2.92
CA ALA A 39 -15.02 7.14 -2.06
C ALA A 39 -15.38 5.71 -2.52
N THR A 40 -15.31 5.44 -3.83
CA THR A 40 -15.53 4.10 -4.39
C THR A 40 -14.38 3.15 -4.05
N ASP A 41 -13.12 3.62 -4.16
CA ASP A 41 -11.94 2.82 -3.78
C ASP A 41 -11.99 2.45 -2.29
N ALA A 42 -12.37 3.40 -1.43
CA ALA A 42 -12.52 3.15 0.00
C ALA A 42 -13.58 2.09 0.31
N LYS A 43 -14.74 2.16 -0.35
CA LYS A 43 -15.81 1.14 -0.23
C LYS A 43 -15.33 -0.23 -0.71
N GLN A 44 -14.62 -0.29 -1.82
CA GLN A 44 -14.07 -1.53 -2.35
C GLN A 44 -13.03 -2.13 -1.42
N GLY A 45 -12.13 -1.32 -0.86
CA GLY A 45 -11.16 -1.78 0.14
C GLY A 45 -11.85 -2.35 1.39
N SER A 46 -12.87 -1.67 1.91
CA SER A 46 -13.67 -2.20 3.02
C SER A 46 -14.36 -3.52 2.66
N SER A 47 -14.94 -3.62 1.45
CA SER A 47 -15.59 -4.83 0.95
C SER A 47 -14.60 -6.00 0.84
N LEU A 48 -13.39 -5.74 0.34
CA LEU A 48 -12.31 -6.70 0.27
C LEU A 48 -11.96 -7.25 1.67
N LEU A 49 -11.78 -6.38 2.66
CA LEU A 49 -11.49 -6.80 4.03
C LEU A 49 -12.60 -7.69 4.59
N HIS A 50 -13.87 -7.27 4.45
CA HIS A 50 -15.01 -8.08 4.90
C HIS A 50 -15.09 -9.43 4.18
N PHE A 51 -14.82 -9.48 2.88
CA PHE A 51 -14.80 -10.71 2.12
C PHE A 51 -13.75 -11.68 2.66
N VAL A 52 -12.51 -11.22 2.86
CA VAL A 52 -11.42 -12.04 3.41
C VAL A 52 -11.78 -12.57 4.79
N LEU A 53 -12.28 -11.70 5.68
CA LEU A 53 -12.70 -12.09 7.03
C LEU A 53 -13.90 -13.05 7.04
N SER A 54 -14.73 -13.06 6.00
CA SER A 54 -15.82 -14.02 5.85
C SER A 54 -15.36 -15.40 5.35
N LYS A 55 -14.19 -15.46 4.69
CA LYS A 55 -13.62 -16.67 4.11
C LYS A 55 -12.60 -17.35 5.01
N VAL A 56 -11.84 -16.56 5.78
CA VAL A 56 -10.77 -17.06 6.64
C VAL A 56 -11.06 -16.66 8.08
N ASN A 57 -11.16 -17.66 8.96
CA ASN A 57 -11.27 -17.39 10.40
C ASN A 57 -9.91 -16.91 10.93
N ILE A 58 -9.90 -15.74 11.59
CA ILE A 58 -8.70 -15.16 12.21
C ILE A 58 -8.88 -15.20 13.72
N ASP A 59 -8.23 -16.17 14.37
CA ASP A 59 -8.34 -16.37 15.82
C ASP A 59 -7.51 -15.35 16.64
N VAL A 60 -6.72 -14.51 15.95
CA VAL A 60 -5.91 -13.47 16.57
C VAL A 60 -6.80 -12.25 16.84
N LYS A 61 -6.68 -11.67 18.03
CA LYS A 61 -7.41 -10.46 18.43
C LYS A 61 -6.53 -9.22 18.32
N SER A 62 -7.14 -8.09 17.99
CA SER A 62 -6.44 -6.81 17.98
C SER A 62 -6.13 -6.33 19.40
N VAL A 63 -4.96 -5.72 19.54
CA VAL A 63 -4.50 -5.02 20.76
C VAL A 63 -5.31 -3.74 21.00
N TRP A 64 -5.85 -3.13 19.93
CA TRP A 64 -6.63 -1.90 20.02
C TRP A 64 -8.12 -2.14 20.26
N ASP A 65 -8.64 -3.27 19.79
CA ASP A 65 -10.04 -3.66 19.95
C ASP A 65 -10.16 -5.18 19.96
N THR A 66 -10.43 -5.75 21.13
CA THR A 66 -10.48 -7.20 21.33
C THR A 66 -11.64 -7.88 20.60
N ASN A 67 -12.60 -7.11 20.05
CA ASN A 67 -13.75 -7.62 19.32
C ASN A 67 -13.50 -7.74 17.82
N ARG A 68 -12.35 -7.28 17.32
CA ARG A 68 -12.00 -7.36 15.90
C ARG A 68 -10.65 -8.06 15.68
N PRO A 69 -10.48 -8.72 14.53
CA PRO A 69 -9.17 -9.23 14.13
C PRO A 69 -8.21 -8.05 13.86
N PRO A 70 -6.90 -8.23 14.04
CA PRO A 70 -5.90 -7.20 13.75
C PRO A 70 -5.61 -7.18 12.24
N ALA A 71 -6.62 -6.75 11.49
CA ALA A 71 -6.59 -6.66 10.03
C ALA A 71 -7.06 -5.26 9.62
N TYR A 72 -6.29 -4.61 8.77
CA TYR A 72 -6.54 -3.24 8.33
C TYR A 72 -6.47 -3.13 6.82
N VAL A 73 -7.28 -2.23 6.27
CA VAL A 73 -7.23 -1.92 4.85
C VAL A 73 -6.90 -0.45 4.63
N GLN A 74 -5.94 -0.21 3.75
CA GLN A 74 -5.64 1.11 3.22
C GLN A 74 -5.93 1.12 1.72
N ALA A 75 -6.99 1.85 1.35
CA ALA A 75 -7.34 2.04 -0.05
C ALA A 75 -6.49 3.15 -0.68
N PHE A 76 -6.19 2.99 -1.96
CA PHE A 76 -5.60 3.97 -2.86
C PHE A 76 -6.37 3.93 -4.18
N ARG A 77 -6.10 4.87 -5.09
CA ARG A 77 -6.77 4.86 -6.40
C ARG A 77 -6.49 3.54 -7.14
N ASN A 78 -7.55 2.77 -7.41
CA ASN A 78 -7.50 1.43 -8.05
C ASN A 78 -6.56 0.42 -7.36
N LYS A 79 -6.20 0.63 -6.09
CA LYS A 79 -5.30 -0.25 -5.35
C LYS A 79 -5.72 -0.36 -3.89
N ALA A 80 -5.37 -1.45 -3.22
CA ALA A 80 -5.51 -1.54 -1.78
C ALA A 80 -4.33 -2.26 -1.16
N ARG A 81 -4.05 -1.92 0.10
CA ARG A 81 -3.15 -2.66 0.98
C ARG A 81 -3.95 -3.27 2.12
N LEU A 82 -3.77 -4.56 2.36
CA LEU A 82 -4.26 -5.28 3.51
C LEU A 82 -3.08 -5.58 4.43
N ASP A 83 -3.15 -5.11 5.67
CA ASP A 83 -2.15 -5.35 6.70
C ASP A 83 -2.76 -6.26 7.77
N PHE A 84 -2.16 -7.44 7.97
CA PHE A 84 -2.54 -8.42 8.98
C PHE A 84 -1.44 -8.56 10.02
N PHE A 85 -1.81 -8.68 11.30
CA PHE A 85 -0.84 -8.79 12.39
C PHE A 85 -1.02 -10.07 13.20
N GLY A 86 0.08 -10.69 13.64
CA GLY A 86 0.06 -11.87 14.50
C GLY A 86 -0.26 -13.19 13.80
N ILE A 87 -0.50 -13.18 12.49
CA ILE A 87 -0.73 -14.39 11.69
C ILE A 87 0.62 -14.95 11.24
N LYS A 88 1.23 -15.81 12.05
CA LYS A 88 2.55 -16.42 11.78
C LYS A 88 2.48 -17.74 11.00
N ASN A 89 1.32 -18.38 10.96
CA ASN A 89 1.13 -19.67 10.29
C ASN A 89 1.07 -19.48 8.76
N SER A 90 1.96 -20.16 8.03
CA SER A 90 2.09 -20.06 6.56
C SER A 90 0.83 -20.48 5.82
N ASP A 91 0.16 -21.56 6.25
CA ASP A 91 -1.04 -22.08 5.59
C ASP A 91 -2.19 -21.09 5.69
N ARG A 92 -2.33 -20.43 6.84
CA ARG A 92 -3.33 -19.38 7.05
C ARG A 92 -3.01 -18.11 6.26
N GLN A 93 -1.72 -17.77 6.09
CA GLN A 93 -1.32 -16.69 5.19
C GLN A 93 -1.70 -17.03 3.74
N GLU A 94 -1.49 -18.28 3.30
CA GLU A 94 -1.87 -18.71 1.95
C GLU A 94 -3.38 -18.68 1.71
N GLN A 95 -4.18 -19.12 2.68
CA GLN A 95 -5.65 -19.00 2.61
C GLN A 95 -6.11 -17.55 2.44
N ILE A 96 -5.42 -16.60 3.08
CA ILE A 96 -5.72 -15.17 2.92
C ILE A 96 -5.34 -14.70 1.52
N PHE A 97 -4.17 -15.08 0.99
CA PHE A 97 -3.81 -14.74 -0.38
C PHE A 97 -4.81 -15.32 -1.38
N ASP A 98 -5.24 -16.57 -1.22
CA ASP A 98 -6.25 -17.19 -2.06
C ASP A 98 -7.60 -16.47 -2.00
N ALA A 99 -8.05 -16.08 -0.81
CA ALA A 99 -9.28 -15.29 -0.66
C ALA A 99 -9.16 -13.92 -1.37
N VAL A 100 -8.00 -13.27 -1.30
CA VAL A 100 -7.77 -12.00 -1.98
C VAL A 100 -7.72 -12.18 -3.50
N ARG A 101 -7.08 -13.24 -4.00
CA ARG A 101 -7.06 -13.60 -5.43
C ARG A 101 -8.48 -13.86 -5.93
N ASP A 102 -9.27 -14.65 -5.20
CA ASP A 102 -10.67 -14.97 -5.53
C ASP A 102 -11.53 -13.70 -5.61
N TRP A 103 -11.43 -12.82 -4.62
CA TRP A 103 -12.13 -11.53 -4.63
C TRP A 103 -11.77 -10.68 -5.85
N GLN A 104 -10.49 -10.66 -6.24
CA GLN A 104 -10.01 -9.87 -7.36
C GLN A 104 -10.58 -10.35 -8.71
N THR A 105 -10.92 -11.64 -8.85
CA THR A 105 -11.51 -12.18 -10.08
C THR A 105 -12.86 -11.52 -10.42
N THR A 106 -13.62 -11.15 -9.39
CA THR A 106 -14.95 -10.52 -9.50
C THR A 106 -14.90 -8.99 -9.38
N ASN A 107 -13.82 -8.43 -8.81
CA ASN A 107 -13.68 -7.00 -8.54
C ASN A 107 -12.50 -6.38 -9.31
N ARG A 108 -12.60 -6.40 -10.64
CA ARG A 108 -11.51 -6.00 -11.57
C ARG A 108 -11.14 -4.51 -11.56
N ASN A 109 -11.90 -3.68 -10.87
CA ASN A 109 -11.62 -2.24 -10.77
C ASN A 109 -10.39 -1.95 -9.90
N MET A 110 -10.00 -2.89 -9.02
CA MET A 110 -8.86 -2.73 -8.12
C MET A 110 -7.64 -3.51 -8.64
N ALA A 111 -6.87 -2.85 -9.50
CA ALA A 111 -5.79 -3.41 -10.30
C ALA A 111 -4.64 -4.03 -9.48
N THR A 112 -4.33 -3.50 -8.30
CA THR A 112 -3.23 -3.99 -7.47
C THR A 112 -3.66 -4.11 -6.02
N LEU A 113 -3.49 -5.30 -5.47
CA LEU A 113 -3.70 -5.60 -4.06
C LEU A 113 -2.35 -5.96 -3.45
N CYS A 114 -2.02 -5.34 -2.32
CA CYS A 114 -0.82 -5.65 -1.56
C CYS A 114 -1.28 -6.26 -0.24
N VAL A 115 -0.84 -7.47 0.08
CA VAL A 115 -1.18 -8.13 1.34
C VAL A 115 0.10 -8.30 2.14
N ARG A 116 0.10 -7.81 3.37
CA ARG A 116 1.25 -7.81 4.26
C ARG A 116 0.91 -8.48 5.57
N PHE A 117 1.85 -9.26 6.06
CA PHE A 117 1.79 -9.94 7.34
C PHE A 117 2.89 -9.42 8.23
N TYR A 118 2.52 -8.95 9.40
CA TYR A 118 3.45 -8.51 10.42
C TYR A 118 3.39 -9.42 11.64
N GLU A 119 4.48 -9.48 12.37
CA GLU A 119 4.63 -10.40 13.49
C GLU A 119 3.69 -10.11 14.66
N SER A 120 3.44 -8.84 14.96
CA SER A 120 2.59 -8.40 16.06
C SER A 120 2.08 -6.99 15.82
N GLU A 121 0.87 -6.72 16.29
CA GLU A 121 0.31 -5.38 16.34
C GLU A 121 0.89 -4.67 17.57
N LYS A 122 1.62 -3.58 17.36
CA LYS A 122 2.23 -2.86 18.48
C LYS A 122 1.37 -1.68 18.89
N PRO A 123 1.19 -1.42 20.20
CA PRO A 123 0.63 -0.16 20.64
C PRO A 123 1.56 0.97 20.17
N ARG A 124 0.99 2.04 19.59
CA ARG A 124 1.73 3.24 19.19
C ARG A 124 2.38 3.83 20.44
N GLY A 125 3.66 3.52 20.65
CA GLY A 125 4.49 4.18 21.65
C GLY A 125 4.58 5.67 21.34
N LYS A 126 4.58 6.52 22.38
CA LYS A 126 4.50 7.99 22.23
C LYS A 126 5.65 8.59 21.42
N PHE A 127 6.80 7.95 21.29
CA PHE A 127 7.93 8.45 20.50
C PHE A 127 8.79 7.28 20.01
N GLY A 128 8.96 7.16 18.70
CA GLY A 128 9.83 6.18 18.05
C GLY A 128 9.09 5.28 17.07
N GLN A 129 9.48 5.35 15.79
CA GLN A 129 9.00 4.44 14.73
C GLN A 129 9.25 2.99 15.17
N HIS A 130 8.22 2.34 15.71
CA HIS A 130 8.27 0.91 15.94
C HIS A 130 8.13 0.25 14.58
N ILE A 131 9.25 -0.17 14.00
CA ILE A 131 9.25 -0.99 12.79
C ILE A 131 8.59 -2.32 13.19
N GLU A 132 7.41 -2.55 12.66
CA GLU A 132 6.71 -3.83 12.80
C GLU A 132 7.44 -4.84 11.91
N THR A 133 7.81 -6.00 12.47
CA THR A 133 8.55 -7.03 11.74
C THR A 133 7.65 -7.58 10.64
N LEU A 134 7.95 -7.25 9.38
CA LEU A 134 7.26 -7.81 8.21
C LEU A 134 7.67 -9.27 8.05
N LEU A 135 6.71 -10.18 8.11
CA LEU A 135 6.89 -11.61 7.91
C LEU A 135 6.80 -11.98 6.43
N ARG A 136 5.78 -11.46 5.74
CA ARG A 136 5.51 -11.76 4.33
C ARG A 136 4.77 -10.61 3.67
N GLU A 137 5.09 -10.34 2.42
CA GLU A 137 4.37 -9.38 1.57
C GLU A 137 4.17 -10.02 0.19
N GLU A 138 2.98 -9.84 -0.38
CA GLU A 138 2.70 -10.23 -1.76
C GLU A 138 1.89 -9.16 -2.48
N PHE A 139 2.21 -8.95 -3.76
CA PHE A 139 1.46 -8.09 -4.66
C PHE A 139 0.63 -8.95 -5.60
N ILE A 140 -0.69 -8.88 -5.45
CA ILE A 140 -1.64 -9.55 -6.31
C ILE A 140 -2.12 -8.53 -7.36
N VAL A 141 -1.60 -8.68 -8.57
CA VAL A 141 -1.90 -7.79 -9.69
C VAL A 141 -2.88 -8.47 -10.62
N LEU A 142 -3.90 -7.73 -11.06
CA LEU A 142 -4.71 -8.11 -12.21
C LEU A 142 -3.84 -8.10 -13.46
N SER A 143 -3.27 -9.26 -13.75
CA SER A 143 -2.47 -9.57 -14.92
C SER A 143 -3.00 -10.89 -15.46
N ASN A 144 -3.07 -11.04 -16.77
CA ASN A 144 -3.33 -12.34 -17.40
C ASN A 144 -2.25 -13.39 -17.05
N ASN A 145 -1.13 -12.98 -16.41
CA ASN A 145 -0.07 -13.83 -15.86
C ASN A 145 0.30 -13.36 -14.43
N GLN A 146 -0.13 -14.09 -13.40
CA GLN A 146 0.22 -13.79 -12.01
C GLN A 146 1.70 -14.10 -11.75
N PHE A 147 2.47 -13.10 -11.28
CA PHE A 147 3.82 -13.28 -10.74
C PHE A 147 3.79 -13.07 -9.22
N GLY A 148 3.89 -14.14 -8.45
CA GLY A 148 4.14 -14.07 -7.00
C GLY A 148 5.63 -13.82 -6.78
N VAL A 149 5.99 -12.69 -6.16
CA VAL A 149 7.35 -12.45 -5.68
C VAL A 149 7.37 -12.78 -4.20
N ILE A 150 7.98 -13.91 -3.84
CA ILE A 150 8.31 -14.27 -2.46
C ILE A 150 9.62 -13.56 -2.11
N LEU A 151 9.58 -12.63 -1.15
CA LEU A 151 10.79 -12.07 -0.56
C LEU A 151 11.31 -13.07 0.50
N ASN A 152 12.48 -13.64 0.21
CA ASN A 152 13.09 -14.73 0.97
C ASN A 152 13.33 -14.42 2.46
N GLU A 153 13.19 -15.50 3.22
CA GLU A 153 13.50 -15.70 4.63
C GLU A 153 14.87 -15.15 5.02
N ALA A 154 14.91 -14.53 6.21
CA ALA A 154 16.15 -14.11 6.84
C ALA A 154 17.07 -15.32 7.08
N GLU A 155 18.26 -15.29 6.48
CA GLU A 155 19.36 -16.23 6.76
C GLU A 155 19.65 -16.29 8.27
N LYS A 156 19.33 -17.44 8.87
CA LYS A 156 19.80 -17.83 10.19
C LYS A 156 21.28 -18.22 10.05
N LYS A 157 22.21 -17.37 10.49
CA LYS A 157 23.63 -17.72 10.61
C LYS A 157 23.82 -18.80 11.68
N ASN A 158 24.41 -19.92 11.29
CA ASN A 158 25.13 -20.83 12.20
C ASN A 158 26.52 -20.26 12.49
#